data_AF-A0AAF3FMF9-F1
#
_entry.id   AF-A0AAF3FMF9-F1
#
_cell.length_a   1.000
_cell.length_b   1.000
_cell.length_c   1.000
_cell.angle_alpha   90.00
_cell.angle_beta   90.00
_cell.angle_gamma   90.00
#
_symmetry.space_group_name_H-M   'P 1'
#
loop_
_entity.id
_entity.type
_entity.pdbx_description
1 polymer ?
#
loop_
_entity_poly.entity_id
_entity_poly.type
_entity_poly.pdbx_seq_one_letter_code
_entity_poly.pdbx_strand_id
1 'polypeptide(L)'
;MFSLIPVTICLLGWVSAQTITPSLQTITPSLQTIAPTSGADSCLMCEFVVMQAESHYHRKDSKKDVQKELLDDCKSLKRFYGDASVEYCKGWVYENIDVLYSDIQAGKPADQICQELGQCGGTAEATWIHFKNKEKLITV
;
A
#
# COMPACT_ATOMS: atom_id res chain seq x y z
N MET A 1 60.90 -43.41 0.13
CA MET A 1 60.86 -44.10 -1.17
C MET A 1 59.79 -43.42 -2.01
N PHE A 2 60.22 -42.63 -2.99
CA PHE A 2 59.35 -41.88 -3.90
C PHE A 2 58.80 -42.85 -4.94
N SER A 3 57.47 -42.92 -5.09
CA SER A 3 56.86 -43.47 -6.29
C SER A 3 56.37 -42.31 -7.14
N LEU A 4 56.96 -42.19 -8.32
CA LEU A 4 56.74 -41.17 -9.33
C LEU A 4 55.38 -41.41 -10.01
N ILE A 5 54.49 -40.43 -9.96
CA ILE A 5 53.27 -40.39 -10.75
C ILE A 5 53.66 -39.97 -12.19
N PRO A 6 53.34 -40.76 -13.23
CA PRO A 6 53.64 -40.37 -14.60
C PRO A 6 52.73 -39.21 -15.03
N VAL A 7 53.36 -38.09 -15.35
CA VAL A 7 52.74 -36.91 -15.97
C VAL A 7 52.50 -37.22 -17.45
N THR A 8 51.33 -37.75 -17.77
CA THR A 8 50.81 -37.77 -19.15
C THR A 8 49.69 -36.75 -19.25
N ILE A 9 50.09 -35.54 -19.64
CA ILE A 9 49.23 -34.44 -20.04
C ILE A 9 48.51 -34.87 -21.33
N CYS A 10 47.22 -35.18 -21.24
CA CYS A 10 46.34 -35.17 -22.39
C CYS A 10 45.61 -33.82 -22.37
N LEU A 11 46.13 -32.91 -23.20
CA LEU A 11 45.49 -31.66 -23.56
C LEU A 11 44.04 -31.95 -23.96
N LEU A 12 43.10 -31.27 -23.29
CA LEU A 12 41.84 -30.70 -23.79
C LEU A 12 40.95 -30.33 -22.59
N GLY A 13 40.84 -29.02 -22.32
CA GLY A 13 39.70 -28.35 -21.66
C GLY A 13 39.29 -28.80 -20.26
N TRP A 14 39.78 -28.13 -19.21
CA TRP A 14 39.10 -28.11 -17.92
C TRP A 14 37.92 -27.12 -17.97
N VAL A 15 36.72 -27.63 -18.22
CA VAL A 15 35.53 -27.16 -17.51
C VAL A 15 35.31 -28.17 -16.39
N SER A 16 35.47 -27.74 -15.15
CA SER A 16 35.26 -28.56 -13.97
C SER A 16 33.83 -29.11 -13.94
N ALA A 17 33.72 -30.42 -13.71
CA ALA A 17 32.48 -31.16 -13.59
C ALA A 17 31.53 -30.51 -12.57
N GLN A 18 30.45 -29.91 -13.07
CA GLN A 18 29.25 -29.66 -12.27
C GLN A 18 28.29 -30.80 -12.55
N THR A 19 28.04 -31.58 -11.51
CA THR A 19 27.03 -32.63 -11.46
C THR A 19 25.68 -32.05 -11.89
N ILE A 20 25.20 -32.40 -13.09
CA ILE A 20 23.86 -32.04 -13.54
C ILE A 20 22.90 -33.01 -12.84
N THR A 21 22.50 -32.65 -11.62
CA THR A 21 21.25 -33.17 -11.08
C THR A 21 20.11 -32.57 -11.92
N PRO A 22 19.11 -33.35 -12.35
CA PRO A 22 17.88 -32.78 -12.87
C PRO A 22 17.15 -32.16 -11.68
N SER A 23 17.52 -30.94 -11.29
CA SER A 23 16.66 -30.15 -10.42
C SER A 23 15.40 -29.89 -11.21
N LEU A 24 14.32 -30.57 -10.79
CA LEU A 24 12.96 -30.16 -11.04
C LEU A 24 12.94 -28.64 -10.89
N GLN A 25 12.79 -27.92 -12.01
CA GLN A 25 12.54 -26.49 -11.98
C GLN A 25 11.14 -26.33 -11.41
N THR A 26 11.03 -26.45 -10.08
CA THR A 26 9.97 -25.79 -9.36
C THR A 26 10.14 -24.34 -9.73
N ILE A 27 9.24 -23.89 -10.61
CA ILE A 27 9.01 -22.49 -10.91
C ILE A 27 8.66 -21.89 -9.55
N THR A 28 9.69 -21.53 -8.79
CA THR A 28 9.53 -20.80 -7.56
C THR A 28 9.13 -19.44 -8.10
N PRO A 29 7.89 -18.97 -7.88
CA PRO A 29 7.62 -17.57 -8.15
C PRO A 29 8.64 -16.84 -7.30
N SER A 30 9.64 -16.21 -7.96
CA SER A 30 10.46 -15.22 -7.31
C SER A 30 9.47 -14.27 -6.68
N LEU A 31 9.43 -14.22 -5.35
CA LEU A 31 8.71 -13.18 -4.64
C LEU A 31 9.45 -11.90 -5.01
N GLN A 32 9.06 -11.32 -6.16
CA GLN A 32 9.45 -9.99 -6.54
C GLN A 32 9.05 -9.14 -5.35
N THR A 33 10.03 -8.54 -4.69
CA THR A 33 9.79 -7.46 -3.74
C THR A 33 9.12 -6.33 -4.53
N ILE A 34 7.80 -6.41 -4.68
CA ILE A 34 7.00 -5.28 -5.11
C ILE A 34 6.89 -4.39 -3.87
N ALA A 35 7.84 -3.48 -3.71
CA ALA A 35 7.66 -2.30 -2.86
C ALA A 35 7.44 -1.11 -3.81
N PRO A 36 6.40 -0.27 -3.63
CA PRO A 36 5.65 -0.06 -2.39
C PRO A 36 4.14 -0.35 -2.56
N THR A 37 3.63 -1.39 -1.90
CA THR A 37 2.21 -1.44 -1.51
C THR A 37 1.89 -0.40 -0.42
N SER A 38 2.91 0.14 0.25
CA SER A 38 2.71 1.06 1.38
C SER A 38 2.11 2.42 1.00
N GLY A 39 2.41 2.95 -0.19
CA GLY A 39 1.96 4.29 -0.61
C GLY A 39 0.56 4.32 -1.26
N ALA A 40 0.21 3.27 -2.00
CA ALA A 40 -1.11 3.16 -2.60
C ALA A 40 -2.18 2.83 -1.54
N ASP A 41 -1.86 1.92 -0.62
CA ASP A 41 -2.77 1.54 0.47
C ASP A 41 -2.97 2.68 1.47
N SER A 42 -1.92 3.47 1.76
CA SER A 42 -2.01 4.66 2.60
C SER A 42 -2.85 5.76 1.96
N CYS A 43 -2.70 5.97 0.66
CA CYS A 43 -3.46 6.96 -0.09
C CYS A 43 -4.96 6.61 -0.11
N LEU A 44 -5.29 5.35 -0.46
CA LEU A 44 -6.68 4.88 -0.45
C LEU A 44 -7.33 4.96 0.92
N MET A 45 -6.57 4.67 1.99
CA MET A 45 -7.08 4.79 3.36
C MET A 45 -7.34 6.25 3.74
N CYS A 46 -6.44 7.15 3.39
CA CYS A 46 -6.65 8.57 3.60
C CYS A 46 -7.90 9.06 2.87
N GLU A 47 -8.03 8.76 1.58
CA GLU A 47 -9.18 9.18 0.78
C GLU A 47 -10.50 8.65 1.35
N PHE A 48 -10.52 7.37 1.77
CA PHE A 48 -11.67 6.79 2.46
C PHE A 48 -12.03 7.58 3.73
N VAL A 49 -11.06 7.79 4.63
CA VAL A 49 -11.33 8.46 5.91
C VAL A 49 -11.74 9.92 5.71
N VAL A 50 -11.11 10.65 4.79
CA VAL A 50 -11.46 12.04 4.54
C VAL A 50 -12.87 12.16 3.95
N MET A 51 -13.23 11.31 2.99
CA MET A 51 -14.59 11.29 2.44
C MET A 51 -15.65 11.03 3.52
N GLN A 52 -15.39 10.08 4.42
CA GLN A 52 -16.30 9.81 5.54
C GLN A 52 -16.36 11.01 6.49
N ALA A 53 -15.23 11.64 6.79
CA ALA A 53 -15.17 12.79 7.67
C ALA A 53 -15.94 14.00 7.11
N GLU A 54 -15.82 14.27 5.81
CA GLU A 54 -16.61 15.29 5.12
C GLU A 54 -18.11 14.99 5.16
N SER A 55 -18.50 13.71 5.03
CA SER A 55 -19.90 13.29 5.11
C SER A 55 -20.51 13.46 6.51
N HIS A 56 -19.70 13.30 7.56
CA HIS A 56 -20.15 13.44 8.95
C HIS A 56 -19.99 14.85 9.50
N TYR A 57 -19.10 15.66 8.92
CA TYR A 57 -18.81 16.99 9.45
C TYR A 57 -19.92 17.99 9.14
N HIS A 58 -20.55 18.50 10.20
CA HIS A 58 -21.36 19.71 10.18
C HIS A 58 -20.64 20.85 10.92
N ARG A 59 -20.97 22.10 10.58
CA ARG A 59 -20.29 23.34 11.02
C ARG A 59 -20.20 23.57 12.55
N LYS A 60 -20.69 22.64 13.38
CA LYS A 60 -20.68 22.69 14.86
C LYS A 60 -20.25 21.38 15.53
N ASP A 61 -19.95 20.34 14.76
CA ASP A 61 -19.59 19.05 15.36
C ASP A 61 -18.23 19.16 16.01
N SER A 62 -18.07 18.53 17.18
CA SER A 62 -16.76 18.52 17.82
C SER A 62 -15.84 17.50 17.15
N LYS A 63 -14.53 17.71 17.25
CA LYS A 63 -13.54 16.72 16.81
C LYS A 63 -13.82 15.31 17.37
N LYS A 64 -14.27 15.23 18.62
CA LYS A 64 -14.56 13.95 19.28
C LYS A 64 -15.76 13.24 18.64
N ASP A 65 -16.77 13.99 18.22
CA ASP A 65 -17.94 13.43 17.56
C ASP A 65 -17.57 12.93 16.16
N VAL A 66 -16.85 13.73 15.36
CA VAL A 66 -16.32 13.30 14.06
C VAL A 66 -15.43 12.06 14.19
N GLN A 67 -14.52 12.05 15.16
CA GLN A 67 -13.66 10.89 15.42
C GLN A 67 -14.47 9.64 15.74
N LYS A 68 -15.53 9.77 16.55
CA LYS A 68 -16.39 8.65 16.91
C LYS A 68 -17.05 8.06 15.67
N GLU A 69 -17.62 8.89 14.80
CA GLU A 69 -18.27 8.41 13.57
C GLU A 69 -17.27 7.74 12.63
N LEU A 70 -16.06 8.29 12.47
CA LEU A 70 -15.00 7.66 11.69
C LEU A 70 -14.59 6.28 12.21
N LEU A 71 -14.50 6.12 13.53
CA LEU A 71 -14.20 4.82 14.14
C LEU A 71 -15.34 3.82 13.96
N ASP A 72 -16.59 4.29 13.88
CA ASP A 72 -17.75 3.47 13.55
C ASP A 72 -17.73 3.07 12.07
N ASP A 73 -17.34 3.96 11.15
CA ASP A 73 -17.16 3.65 9.72
C ASP A 73 -16.04 2.64 9.44
N CYS A 74 -14.92 2.73 10.17
CA CYS A 74 -13.84 1.74 10.07
C CYS A 74 -14.33 0.30 10.31
N LYS A 75 -15.38 0.09 11.11
CA LYS A 75 -15.94 -1.25 11.37
C LYS A 75 -16.59 -1.85 10.13
N SER A 76 -17.11 -1.02 9.22
CA SER A 76 -17.76 -1.45 7.99
C SER A 76 -16.78 -2.15 7.03
N LEU A 77 -15.48 -1.86 7.15
CA LEU A 77 -14.43 -2.51 6.35
C LEU A 77 -14.31 -4.01 6.61
N LYS A 78 -14.65 -4.47 7.83
CA LYS A 78 -14.54 -5.87 8.24
C LYS A 78 -15.18 -6.83 7.24
N ARG A 79 -16.34 -6.46 6.70
CA ARG A 79 -17.12 -7.31 5.79
C ARG A 79 -16.37 -7.65 4.51
N PHE A 80 -15.55 -6.74 4.00
CA PHE A 80 -14.90 -6.86 2.69
C PHE A 80 -13.40 -7.10 2.81
N TYR A 81 -12.76 -6.63 3.87
CA TYR A 81 -11.30 -6.58 4.00
C TYR A 81 -10.77 -7.23 5.29
N GLY A 82 -11.65 -7.79 6.13
CA GLY A 82 -11.28 -8.50 7.36
C GLY A 82 -10.83 -7.59 8.51
N ASP A 83 -10.52 -8.19 9.67
CA ASP A 83 -10.25 -7.45 10.91
C ASP A 83 -9.00 -6.54 10.84
N ALA A 84 -7.97 -6.94 10.08
CA ALA A 84 -6.75 -6.14 9.94
C ALA A 84 -7.02 -4.75 9.33
N SER A 85 -7.95 -4.67 8.38
CA SER A 85 -8.36 -3.39 7.76
C SER A 85 -9.04 -2.44 8.75
N VAL A 86 -9.80 -2.99 9.70
CA VAL A 86 -10.48 -2.21 10.74
C VAL A 86 -9.44 -1.57 11.65
N GLU A 87 -8.47 -2.35 12.11
CA GLU A 87 -7.42 -1.86 13.01
C GLU A 87 -6.48 -0.88 12.30
N TYR A 88 -6.17 -1.11 11.03
CA TYR A 88 -5.41 -0.16 10.22
C TYR A 88 -6.15 1.18 10.07
N CYS A 89 -7.44 1.16 9.72
CA CYS A 89 -8.28 2.36 9.60
C CYS A 89 -8.36 3.13 10.93
N LYS A 90 -8.60 2.42 12.05
CA LYS A 90 -8.62 3.05 13.38
C LYS A 90 -7.28 3.68 13.73
N GLY A 91 -6.18 2.98 13.49
CA GLY A 91 -4.83 3.49 13.71
C GLY A 91 -4.60 4.79 12.94
N TRP A 92 -4.96 4.79 11.66
CA TRP A 92 -4.89 5.97 10.80
C TRP A 92 -5.73 7.14 11.34
N VAL A 93 -6.98 6.89 11.76
CA VAL A 93 -7.86 7.91 12.37
C VAL A 93 -7.22 8.48 13.64
N TYR A 94 -6.73 7.63 14.55
CA TYR A 94 -6.12 8.10 15.79
C TYR A 94 -4.87 8.96 15.55
N GLU A 95 -4.06 8.61 14.56
CA GLU A 95 -2.84 9.33 14.21
C GLU A 95 -3.13 10.68 13.55
N ASN A 96 -4.17 10.77 12.72
CA ASN A 96 -4.38 11.92 11.82
C ASN A 96 -5.58 12.81 12.18
N ILE A 97 -6.41 12.46 13.17
CA ILE A 97 -7.67 13.17 13.48
C ILE A 97 -7.48 14.66 13.76
N ASP A 98 -6.37 15.06 14.38
CA ASP A 98 -6.11 16.48 14.69
C ASP A 98 -5.94 17.32 13.43
N VAL A 99 -5.11 16.84 12.50
CA VAL A 99 -4.86 17.51 11.22
C VAL A 99 -6.09 17.44 10.33
N LEU A 100 -6.67 16.23 10.19
CA LEU A 100 -7.89 15.99 9.42
C LEU A 100 -9.02 16.94 9.82
N TYR A 101 -9.31 17.04 11.11
CA TYR A 101 -10.40 17.87 11.61
C TYR A 101 -10.13 19.37 11.33
N SER A 102 -8.90 19.84 11.56
CA SER A 102 -8.51 21.23 11.26
C SER A 102 -8.67 21.56 9.78
N ASP A 103 -8.29 20.63 8.90
CA ASP A 103 -8.33 20.83 7.44
C ASP A 103 -9.77 20.82 6.89
N ILE A 104 -10.63 19.96 7.43
CA ILE A 104 -12.06 19.96 7.10
C ILE A 104 -12.73 21.25 7.59
N GLN A 105 -12.39 21.75 8.78
CA GLN A 105 -12.88 23.05 9.25
C GLN A 105 -12.45 24.21 8.33
N ALA A 106 -11.27 24.11 7.73
CA ALA A 106 -10.75 25.06 6.75
C ALA A 106 -11.35 24.89 5.35
N GLY A 107 -12.16 23.83 5.12
CA GLY A 107 -12.79 23.55 3.83
C GLY A 107 -11.82 23.07 2.76
N LYS A 108 -10.72 22.41 3.15
CA LYS A 108 -9.79 21.80 2.18
C LYS A 108 -10.43 20.55 1.53
N PRO A 109 -10.22 20.33 0.23
CA PRO A 109 -10.69 19.12 -0.44
C PRO A 109 -9.85 17.89 -0.07
N ALA A 110 -10.45 16.69 -0.16
CA ALA A 110 -9.83 15.44 0.26
C ALA A 110 -8.49 15.11 -0.38
N ASP A 111 -8.33 15.38 -1.68
CA ASP A 111 -7.09 15.14 -2.42
C ASP A 111 -5.94 16.01 -1.90
N GLN A 112 -6.22 17.26 -1.57
CA GLN A 112 -5.25 18.16 -0.95
C GLN A 112 -4.87 17.67 0.45
N ILE A 113 -5.84 17.27 1.28
CA ILE A 113 -5.59 16.76 2.64
C ILE A 113 -4.66 15.54 2.58
N CYS A 114 -4.94 14.58 1.70
CA CYS A 114 -4.16 13.36 1.61
C CYS A 114 -2.75 13.54 1.00
N GLN A 115 -2.57 14.55 0.15
CA GLN A 115 -1.24 14.96 -0.31
C GLN A 115 -0.43 15.64 0.82
N GLU A 116 -1.05 16.56 1.56
CA GLU A 116 -0.39 17.28 2.65
C GLU A 116 -0.02 16.37 3.83
N LEU A 117 -0.82 15.34 4.11
CA LEU A 117 -0.50 14.27 5.06
C LEU A 117 0.59 13.30 4.57
N GLY A 118 1.10 13.49 3.34
CA GLY A 118 2.14 12.64 2.73
C GLY A 118 1.65 11.22 2.42
N GLN A 119 0.34 10.97 2.49
CA GLN A 119 -0.25 9.65 2.27
C GLN A 119 -0.40 9.35 0.78
N CYS A 120 -0.56 10.40 -0.02
CA CYS A 120 -0.60 10.36 -1.47
C CYS A 120 0.60 11.13 -2.05
N GLY A 121 1.56 10.40 -2.64
CA GLY A 121 2.75 10.98 -3.24
C GLY A 121 3.43 10.02 -4.20
N GLY A 122 2.99 10.00 -5.46
CA GLY A 122 3.51 9.16 -6.53
C GLY A 122 2.95 9.59 -7.89
N THR A 123 3.71 9.39 -8.97
CA THR A 123 3.37 9.88 -10.32
C THR A 123 2.03 9.36 -10.80
N ALA A 124 1.04 10.26 -10.81
CA ALA A 124 -0.03 10.53 -11.78
C ALA A 124 -0.70 9.41 -12.65
N GLU A 125 -0.31 8.15 -12.63
CA GLU A 125 -0.96 7.13 -13.47
C GLU A 125 -2.09 6.36 -12.76
N ALA A 126 -2.15 6.34 -11.42
CA ALA A 126 -3.18 5.59 -10.68
C ALA A 126 -4.32 6.45 -10.11
N THR A 127 -4.06 7.72 -9.77
CA THR A 127 -4.99 8.55 -8.99
C THR A 127 -6.07 9.26 -9.82
N TRP A 128 -5.83 9.52 -11.12
CA TRP A 128 -6.73 10.35 -11.93
C TRP A 128 -7.93 9.60 -12.54
N ILE A 129 -7.88 8.26 -12.65
CA ILE A 129 -8.95 7.47 -13.29
C ILE A 129 -10.15 7.28 -12.35
N HIS A 130 -9.95 7.33 -11.03
CA HIS A 130 -11.03 7.08 -10.06
C HIS A 130 -11.92 8.32 -9.80
N PHE A 131 -11.33 9.52 -9.66
CA PHE A 131 -12.09 10.74 -9.35
C PHE A 131 -12.83 11.35 -10.55
N LYS A 132 -12.23 11.36 -11.75
CA LYS A 132 -12.89 11.87 -12.97
C LYS A 132 -14.20 11.14 -13.32
N ASN A 133 -14.36 9.90 -12.86
CA ASN A 133 -15.59 9.14 -13.07
C ASN A 133 -16.73 9.52 -12.11
N LYS A 134 -16.46 10.14 -10.95
CA LYS A 134 -17.53 10.60 -10.03
C LYS A 134 -18.17 11.91 -10.47
N GLU A 135 -17.41 12.87 -11.01
CA GLU A 135 -17.99 14.10 -11.59
C GLU A 135 -18.90 13.78 -12.79
N LYS A 136 -18.60 12.71 -13.52
CA LYS A 136 -19.39 12.27 -14.68
C LYS A 136 -20.66 11.49 -14.32
N LEU A 137 -20.86 11.11 -13.05
CA LEU A 137 -22.01 10.34 -12.57
C LEU A 137 -23.10 11.21 -11.89
N ILE A 138 -22.85 12.51 -11.69
CA ILE A 138 -23.81 13.45 -11.07
C ILE A 138 -24.54 14.30 -12.14
N THR A 139 -24.31 14.04 -13.43
CA THR A 139 -25.08 14.64 -14.53
C THR A 139 -25.98 13.58 -15.19
N VAL A 140 -27.06 13.21 -14.50
CA VAL A 140 -28.26 12.58 -15.09
C VAL A 140 -29.48 13.24 -14.50
#